data_AF-A0A317KL40-F1
#
_entry.id   AF-A0A317KL40-F1
#
_cell.length_a   1.000
_cell.length_b   1.000
_cell.length_c   1.000
_cell.angle_alpha   90.00
_cell.angle_beta   90.00
_cell.angle_gamma   90.00
#
_symmetry.space_group_name_H-M   'P 1'
#
loop_
_entity.id
_entity.type
_entity.pdbx_description
1 polymer ?
#
loop_
_entity_poly.entity_id
_entity_poly.type
_entity_poly.pdbx_seq_one_letter_code
_entity_poly.pdbx_strand_id
1 'polypeptide(L)'
;MLDNLNMWEIGGLLLLALLIFGDRLPAVINDGLRMVRNLRNMARNATSDLSKELGTDIQLEDLHPKAFIRKHLLSEEDEQAIRKPLQGVYDNLRADVTGVHNELKDVANAADPRSSGGRPATATGGAPAPAPRVSYDDAT
;
A
#
# COMPACT_ATOMS: atom_id res chain seq x y z
N MET A 1 6.28 8.70 -12.38
CA MET A 1 4.86 8.89 -11.99
C MET A 1 4.49 10.36 -12.00
N LEU A 2 5.37 11.25 -11.54
CA LEU A 2 5.18 12.70 -11.66
C LEU A 2 5.26 13.21 -13.11
N ASP A 3 5.78 12.37 -14.02
CA ASP A 3 5.97 12.68 -15.45
C ASP A 3 4.66 12.78 -16.24
N ASN A 4 3.54 12.30 -15.67
CA ASN A 4 2.22 12.45 -16.25
C ASN A 4 1.51 13.75 -15.83
N LEU A 5 2.12 14.60 -14.99
CA LEU A 5 1.51 15.86 -14.59
C LEU A 5 1.72 16.94 -15.64
N ASN A 6 0.61 17.44 -16.17
CA ASN A 6 0.61 18.58 -17.06
C ASN A 6 0.77 19.90 -16.26
N MET A 7 1.24 20.96 -16.91
CA MET A 7 1.47 22.25 -16.23
C MET A 7 0.22 22.80 -15.53
N TRP A 8 -0.96 22.52 -16.10
CA TRP A 8 -2.24 22.93 -15.53
C TRP A 8 -2.61 22.17 -14.25
N GLU A 9 -2.27 20.88 -14.17
CA GLU A 9 -2.51 20.05 -12.99
C GLU A 9 -1.58 20.46 -11.85
N ILE A 10 -0.32 20.80 -12.16
CA ILE A 10 0.61 21.40 -11.20
C ILE A 10 0.02 22.69 -10.63
N GLY A 11 -0.53 23.56 -11.48
CA GLY A 11 -1.23 24.77 -11.04
C GLY A 11 -2.41 24.48 -10.12
N GLY A 12 -3.22 23.47 -10.46
CA GLY A 12 -4.34 23.01 -9.63
C GLY A 12 -3.91 22.48 -8.26
N LEU A 13 -2.82 21.70 -8.19
CA LEU A 13 -2.26 21.22 -6.94
C LEU A 13 -1.69 22.35 -6.09
N LEU A 14 -1.07 23.36 -6.72
CA LEU A 14 -0.56 24.54 -6.01
C LEU A 14 -1.71 25.33 -5.37
N LEU A 15 -2.81 25.53 -6.11
CA LEU A 15 -4.03 26.13 -5.59
C LEU A 15 -4.63 25.32 -4.44
N LEU A 16 -4.70 23.99 -4.57
CA LEU A 16 -5.20 23.12 -3.52
C LEU A 16 -4.30 23.14 -2.27
N ALA A 17 -2.98 23.17 -2.46
CA ALA A 17 -2.03 23.29 -1.36
C ALA A 17 -2.21 24.64 -0.64
N LEU A 18 -2.38 25.76 -1.36
CA LEU A 18 -2.71 27.04 -0.75
C LEU A 18 -4.07 27.00 -0.03
N LEU A 19 -5.08 26.30 -0.55
CA LEU A 19 -6.37 26.18 0.12
C LEU A 19 -6.28 25.41 1.44
N ILE A 20 -5.51 24.32 1.47
CA ILE A 20 -5.36 23.45 2.65
C ILE A 20 -4.43 24.10 3.69
N PHE A 21 -3.27 24.58 3.26
CA PHE A 21 -2.21 25.05 4.15
C PHE A 21 -2.19 26.57 4.34
N GLY A 22 -2.74 27.33 3.39
CA GLY A 22 -2.73 28.80 3.41
C GLY A 22 -1.31 29.36 3.54
N ASP A 23 -1.17 30.34 4.43
CA ASP A 23 0.10 31.01 4.73
C ASP A 23 1.14 30.09 5.42
N ARG A 24 0.75 28.89 5.84
CA ARG A 24 1.66 27.92 6.49
C ARG A 24 2.40 27.04 5.51
N LEU A 25 2.06 27.07 4.23
CA LEU A 25 2.73 26.31 3.18
C LEU A 25 4.27 26.47 3.20
N PRO A 26 4.84 27.69 3.26
CA PRO A 26 6.31 27.86 3.36
C PRO A 26 6.90 27.27 4.65
N ALA A 27 6.17 27.29 5.76
CA ALA A 27 6.61 26.66 7.00
C ALA A 27 6.64 25.13 6.87
N VAL A 28 5.58 24.52 6.31
CA VAL A 28 5.48 23.08 6.07
C VAL A 28 6.59 22.58 5.13
N ILE A 29 6.87 23.33 4.06
CA ILE A 29 8.00 23.05 3.16
C ILE A 29 9.31 23.05 3.95
N ASN A 30 9.56 24.08 4.75
CA ASN A 30 10.79 24.19 5.52
C ASN A 30 10.95 23.05 6.54
N ASP A 31 9.87 22.65 7.19
CA ASP A 31 9.87 21.53 8.13
C ASP A 31 10.11 20.20 7.41
N GLY A 32 9.50 19.99 6.25
CA GLY A 32 9.76 18.84 5.39
C GLY A 32 11.22 18.78 4.92
N LEU A 33 11.79 19.89 4.47
CA LEU A 33 13.21 19.95 4.09
C LEU A 33 14.14 19.66 5.27
N ARG A 34 13.84 20.18 6.46
CA ARG A 34 14.60 19.90 7.68
C ARG A 34 14.54 18.41 8.02
N MET A 35 13.37 17.80 7.95
CA MET A 35 13.19 16.36 8.18
C MET A 35 13.99 15.53 7.18
N VAL A 36 13.91 15.83 5.88
CA VAL A 36 14.69 15.14 4.82
C VAL A 36 16.19 15.30 5.06
N ARG A 37 16.64 16.50 5.43
CA ARG A 37 18.06 16.76 5.70
C ARG A 37 18.56 15.99 6.91
N ASN A 38 17.76 15.93 7.97
CA ASN A 38 18.08 15.17 9.17
C ASN A 38 18.11 13.67 8.88
N LEU A 39 17.15 13.16 8.11
CA LEU A 39 17.11 11.76 7.69
C LEU A 39 18.32 11.41 6.83
N ARG A 40 18.73 12.29 5.90
CA ARG A 40 19.94 12.11 5.10
C ARG A 40 21.19 12.04 5.97
N ASN A 41 21.29 12.92 6.97
CA ASN A 41 22.44 12.93 7.89
C ASN A 41 22.44 11.69 8.79
N MET A 42 21.27 11.25 9.27
CA MET A 42 21.12 10.01 10.05
C MET A 42 21.51 8.78 9.23
N ALA A 43 21.07 8.69 7.97
CA ALA A 43 21.47 7.61 7.06
C ALA A 43 22.99 7.59 6.82
N ARG A 44 23.61 8.76 6.63
CA ARG A 44 25.07 8.88 6.46
C ARG A 44 25.83 8.47 7.73
N ASN A 45 25.39 8.91 8.90
CA ASN A 45 26.03 8.59 10.18
C ASN A 45 25.89 7.10 10.49
N ALA A 46 24.69 6.56 10.39
CA ALA A 46 24.45 5.13 10.60
C ALA A 46 25.26 4.26 9.62
N THR A 47 25.40 4.68 8.36
CA THR A 47 26.27 4.00 7.39
C THR A 47 27.75 4.06 7.80
N SER A 48 28.23 5.24 8.23
CA SER A 48 29.60 5.43 8.69
C SER A 48 29.93 4.60 9.94
N ASP A 49 28.99 4.51 10.87
CA ASP A 49 29.16 3.77 12.12
C ASP A 49 29.13 2.25 11.86
N LEU A 50 28.21 1.77 11.01
CA LEU A 50 28.22 0.37 10.54
C LEU A 50 29.49 0.04 9.75
N SER A 51 29.96 0.95 8.89
CA SER A 51 31.18 0.73 8.10
C SER A 51 32.44 0.68 8.98
N LYS A 52 32.52 1.50 10.03
CA LYS A 52 33.62 1.47 11.00
C LYS A 52 33.65 0.21 11.84
N GLU A 53 32.49 -0.30 12.26
CA GLU A 53 32.41 -1.49 13.12
C GLU A 53 32.49 -2.80 12.33
N LEU A 54 32.05 -2.84 11.07
CA LEU A 54 32.09 -4.04 10.23
C LEU A 54 33.34 -4.14 9.35
N GLY A 55 34.18 -3.10 9.28
CA GLY A 55 35.46 -3.15 8.54
C GLY A 55 35.32 -3.36 7.03
N THR A 56 34.11 -3.22 6.47
CA THR A 56 33.86 -3.31 5.03
C THR A 56 33.23 -2.00 4.54
N ASP A 57 33.81 -1.45 3.47
CA ASP A 57 33.45 -0.16 2.88
C ASP A 57 32.18 -0.33 2.04
N ILE A 58 31.01 -0.13 2.66
CA ILE A 58 29.74 -0.03 1.94
C ILE A 58 29.67 1.36 1.31
N GLN A 59 30.35 1.52 0.16
CA GLN A 59 30.27 2.73 -0.65
C GLN A 59 28.85 2.89 -1.20
N LEU A 60 28.19 3.93 -0.70
CA LEU A 60 26.79 4.28 -0.93
C LEU A 60 26.53 4.87 -2.34
N GLU A 61 27.33 4.53 -3.35
CA GLU A 61 27.21 5.05 -4.72
C GLU A 61 26.43 4.11 -5.66
N ASP A 62 26.14 2.87 -5.25
CA ASP A 62 25.33 1.92 -6.04
C ASP A 62 24.22 1.25 -5.21
N LEU A 63 23.25 2.06 -4.77
CA LEU A 63 21.95 1.58 -4.28
C LEU A 63 20.97 1.31 -5.43
N HIS A 64 21.33 0.43 -6.36
CA HIS A 64 20.30 -0.41 -6.97
C HIS A 64 19.84 -1.43 -5.92
N PRO A 65 18.57 -1.42 -5.47
CA PRO A 65 18.10 -2.34 -4.43
C PRO A 65 18.30 -3.82 -4.83
N LYS A 66 18.37 -4.11 -6.14
CA LYS A 66 18.70 -5.42 -6.69
C LYS A 66 20.18 -5.83 -6.52
N ALA A 67 21.12 -4.89 -6.49
CA ALA A 67 22.55 -5.19 -6.36
C ALA A 67 22.96 -5.34 -4.89
N PHE A 68 22.37 -4.55 -3.98
CA PHE A 68 22.63 -4.60 -2.54
C PHE A 68 22.10 -5.88 -1.89
N ILE A 69 20.88 -6.31 -2.24
CA ILE A 69 20.32 -7.61 -1.83
C ILE A 69 21.22 -8.75 -2.33
N ARG A 70 21.78 -8.61 -3.54
CA ARG A 70 22.62 -9.64 -4.17
C ARG A 70 24.01 -9.80 -3.56
N LYS A 71 24.54 -8.77 -2.91
CA LYS A 71 25.89 -8.81 -2.33
C LYS A 71 25.93 -8.93 -0.81
N HIS A 72 24.83 -8.66 -0.10
CA HIS A 72 24.79 -8.73 1.38
C HIS A 72 23.68 -9.60 1.97
N LEU A 73 22.72 -10.09 1.17
CA LEU A 73 21.74 -11.11 1.59
C LEU A 73 21.96 -12.47 0.91
N LEU A 74 23.01 -12.61 0.10
CA LEU A 74 23.35 -13.81 -0.67
C LEU A 74 24.68 -14.45 -0.22
N SER A 75 24.92 -14.51 1.09
CA SER A 75 25.72 -15.64 1.59
C SER A 75 24.82 -16.88 1.51
N GLU A 76 25.24 -17.87 0.72
CA GLU A 76 24.48 -18.97 0.11
C GLU A 76 23.70 -19.90 1.07
N GLU A 77 23.71 -19.64 2.37
CA GLU A 77 23.19 -20.54 3.41
C GLU A 77 21.78 -20.13 3.91
N ASP A 78 21.41 -18.84 3.82
CA ASP A 78 20.12 -18.32 4.31
C ASP A 78 19.01 -18.22 3.22
N GLU A 79 19.36 -18.55 1.97
CA GLU A 79 18.53 -18.42 0.78
C GLU A 79 17.23 -19.25 0.85
N GLN A 80 17.25 -20.41 1.52
CA GLN A 80 16.09 -21.32 1.58
C GLN A 80 15.15 -21.03 2.75
N ALA A 81 15.66 -20.46 3.84
CA ALA A 81 14.88 -20.17 5.04
C ALA A 81 14.01 -18.91 4.88
N ILE A 82 14.50 -17.90 4.15
CA ILE A 82 13.81 -16.62 3.97
C ILE A 82 12.96 -16.58 2.68
N ARG A 83 13.31 -17.35 1.63
CA ARG A 83 12.51 -17.38 0.39
C ARG A 83 11.12 -17.99 0.57
N LYS A 84 10.99 -19.07 1.36
CA LYS A 84 9.70 -19.72 1.61
C LYS A 84 8.66 -18.80 2.28
N PRO A 85 8.98 -18.09 3.37
CA PRO A 85 8.01 -17.18 3.98
C PRO A 85 7.71 -15.96 3.11
N LEU A 86 8.69 -15.40 2.40
CA LEU A 86 8.46 -14.24 1.53
C LEU A 86 7.62 -14.61 0.29
N GLN A 87 7.81 -15.79 -0.28
CA GLN A 87 6.99 -16.28 -1.37
C GLN A 87 5.54 -16.54 -0.91
N GLY A 88 5.36 -17.15 0.28
CA GLY A 88 4.03 -17.31 0.85
C GLY A 88 3.31 -15.99 1.10
N VAL A 89 4.00 -14.98 1.64
CA VAL A 89 3.41 -13.63 1.84
C VAL A 89 3.07 -12.98 0.48
N TYR A 90 3.93 -13.11 -0.52
CA TYR A 90 3.67 -12.59 -1.86
C TYR A 90 2.46 -13.28 -2.52
N ASP A 91 2.37 -14.59 -2.41
CA ASP A 91 1.29 -15.38 -2.99
C ASP A 91 -0.05 -15.07 -2.31
N ASN A 92 -0.08 -14.88 -0.98
CA ASN A 92 -1.27 -14.44 -0.26
C ASN A 92 -1.72 -13.04 -0.70
N LEU A 93 -0.79 -12.08 -0.81
CA LEU A 93 -1.10 -10.74 -1.30
C LEU A 93 -1.59 -10.76 -2.75
N ARG A 94 -0.99 -11.59 -3.60
CA ARG A 94 -1.42 -11.77 -4.99
C ARG A 94 -2.84 -12.34 -5.04
N ALA A 95 -3.14 -13.34 -4.21
CA ALA A 95 -4.45 -13.97 -4.16
C ALA A 95 -5.54 -12.98 -3.72
N ASP A 96 -5.31 -12.24 -2.63
CA ASP A 96 -6.25 -11.23 -2.13
C ASP A 96 -6.53 -10.14 -3.16
N VAL A 97 -5.49 -9.61 -3.80
CA VAL A 97 -5.63 -8.59 -4.85
C VAL A 97 -6.40 -9.12 -6.05
N THR A 98 -6.19 -10.38 -6.42
CA THR A 98 -6.91 -11.01 -7.54
C THR A 98 -8.38 -11.25 -7.18
N GLY A 99 -8.68 -11.63 -5.94
CA GLY A 99 -10.04 -11.78 -5.43
C GLY A 99 -10.81 -10.46 -5.47
N VAL A 100 -10.23 -9.41 -4.90
CA VAL A 100 -10.81 -8.06 -4.92
C VAL A 100 -11.02 -7.57 -6.35
N HIS A 101 -10.06 -7.80 -7.26
CA HIS A 101 -10.20 -7.39 -8.66
C HIS A 101 -11.38 -8.06 -9.37
N ASN A 102 -11.65 -9.34 -9.07
CA ASN A 102 -12.78 -10.06 -9.65
C ASN A 102 -14.12 -9.56 -9.08
N GLU A 103 -14.20 -9.33 -7.78
CA GLU A 103 -15.39 -8.76 -7.14
C GLU A 103 -15.73 -7.37 -7.67
N LEU A 104 -14.72 -6.52 -7.87
CA LEU A 104 -14.89 -5.21 -8.49
C LEU A 104 -15.39 -5.33 -9.94
N LYS A 105 -14.93 -6.33 -10.70
CA LYS A 105 -15.41 -6.59 -12.07
C LYS A 105 -16.86 -7.03 -12.08
N ASP A 106 -17.28 -7.91 -11.17
CA ASP A 106 -18.66 -8.37 -11.09
C ASP A 106 -19.61 -7.25 -10.68
N VAL A 107 -19.22 -6.42 -9.71
CA VAL A 107 -19.98 -5.23 -9.33
C VAL A 107 -20.01 -4.22 -10.48
N ALA A 108 -18.89 -4.00 -11.18
CA ALA A 108 -18.86 -3.09 -12.33
C ALA A 108 -19.75 -3.58 -13.49
N ASN A 109 -19.78 -4.88 -13.75
CA ASN A 109 -20.65 -5.49 -14.75
C ASN A 109 -22.14 -5.41 -14.35
N ALA A 110 -22.44 -5.65 -13.06
CA ALA A 110 -23.80 -5.54 -12.53
C ALA A 110 -24.28 -4.09 -12.45
N ALA A 111 -23.37 -3.14 -12.27
CA ALA A 111 -23.63 -1.71 -12.23
C ALA A 111 -23.57 -1.05 -13.62
N ASP A 112 -23.23 -1.78 -14.70
CA ASP A 112 -23.27 -1.25 -16.06
C ASP A 112 -24.74 -1.14 -16.52
N PRO A 113 -25.31 0.08 -16.58
CA PRO A 113 -26.72 0.28 -16.92
C PRO A 113 -27.03 -0.12 -18.37
N ARG A 114 -26.03 -0.36 -19.22
CA ARG A 114 -26.20 -0.79 -20.61
C ARG A 114 -26.58 -2.28 -20.75
N SER A 115 -26.35 -3.10 -19.73
CA SER A 115 -26.71 -4.53 -19.71
C SER A 115 -28.09 -4.82 -19.09
N SER A 116 -28.72 -3.82 -18.47
CA SER A 116 -30.02 -3.91 -17.78
C SER A 116 -31.25 -4.12 -18.69
N GLY A 117 -31.04 -4.32 -20.00
CA GLY A 117 -32.08 -4.43 -21.01
C GLY A 117 -32.73 -5.81 -21.18
N GLY A 118 -32.53 -6.77 -20.28
CA GLY A 118 -33.27 -8.02 -20.38
C GLY A 118 -32.91 -9.09 -19.36
N ARG A 119 -33.77 -9.26 -18.35
CA ARG A 119 -34.29 -10.58 -17.91
C ARG A 119 -35.45 -10.44 -16.92
N PRO A 120 -36.33 -11.45 -16.85
CA PRO A 120 -37.71 -11.32 -16.40
C PRO A 120 -37.84 -11.35 -14.87
N ALA A 121 -38.82 -10.60 -14.37
CA ALA A 121 -39.33 -10.73 -13.01
C ALA A 121 -39.92 -12.14 -12.82
N THR A 122 -39.28 -12.96 -11.99
CA THR A 122 -39.90 -14.15 -11.40
C THR A 122 -40.43 -13.76 -10.04
N ALA A 123 -41.73 -13.46 -10.00
CA ALA A 123 -42.50 -13.41 -8.77
C ALA A 123 -42.73 -14.84 -8.27
N THR A 124 -42.17 -15.16 -7.11
CA THR A 124 -42.56 -16.24 -6.19
C THR A 124 -41.82 -15.92 -4.88
N GLY A 125 -42.40 -15.71 -3.71
CA GLY A 125 -43.75 -15.83 -3.20
C GLY A 125 -43.62 -15.75 -1.67
N GLY A 126 -44.64 -15.20 -0.99
CA GLY A 126 -45.00 -15.50 0.40
C GLY A 126 -43.92 -15.36 1.51
N ALA A 127 -44.09 -14.36 2.35
CA ALA A 127 -43.53 -14.32 3.70
C ALA A 127 -43.84 -15.59 4.51
N PRO A 128 -42.94 -15.99 5.43
CA PRO A 128 -43.39 -16.25 6.79
C PRO A 128 -42.52 -15.58 7.87
N ALA A 129 -43.16 -15.47 9.03
CA ALA A 129 -42.86 -14.70 10.24
C ALA A 129 -41.50 -14.99 10.92
N PRO A 130 -41.02 -14.07 11.78
CA PRO A 130 -39.72 -14.18 12.45
C PRO A 130 -39.74 -15.25 13.54
N ALA A 131 -38.67 -16.06 13.60
CA ALA A 131 -38.48 -17.04 14.68
C ALA A 131 -38.09 -16.34 16.01
N PRO A 132 -38.56 -16.86 17.16
CA PRO A 132 -38.41 -16.22 18.47
C PRO A 132 -37.00 -16.36 19.04
N ARG A 133 -36.63 -15.37 19.85
CA ARG A 133 -35.33 -15.22 20.53
C ARG A 133 -35.29 -16.16 21.73
N VAL A 134 -34.24 -16.96 21.85
CA VAL A 134 -34.04 -17.82 23.03
C VAL A 134 -33.56 -16.95 24.19
N SER A 135 -34.42 -16.81 25.20
CA SER A 135 -34.13 -16.11 26.46
C SER A 135 -33.35 -17.06 27.37
N TYR A 136 -32.19 -16.63 27.85
CA TYR A 136 -31.46 -17.31 28.93
C TYR A 136 -32.14 -16.94 30.24
N ASP A 137 -32.86 -17.88 30.81
CA ASP A 137 -33.22 -17.90 32.23
C ASP A 137 -33.31 -19.37 32.65
N ASP A 138 -32.85 -19.65 33.86
CA ASP A 138 -32.89 -20.95 34.57
C ASP A 138 -31.70 -21.91 34.40
N ALA A 139 -30.75 -21.84 35.36
CA ALA A 139 -30.44 -22.96 36.27
C ALA A 139 -29.18 -22.64 37.11
N THR A 140 -29.44 -22.42 38.40
CA THR A 140 -28.52 -22.53 39.54
C THR A 140 -28.07 -23.96 39.79
#